data_AF-A0AAV0M425-F1
#
_entry.id   AF-A0AAV0M425-F1
#
_cell.length_a   1.000
_cell.length_b   1.000
_cell.length_c   1.000
_cell.angle_alpha   90.00
_cell.angle_beta   90.00
_cell.angle_gamma   90.00
#
_symmetry.space_group_name_H-M   'P 1'
#
loop_
_entity.id
_entity.type
_entity.pdbx_description
1 polymer ?
#
loop_
_entity_poly.entity_id
_entity_poly.type
_entity_poly.pdbx_seq_one_letter_code
_entity_poly.pdbx_strand_id
1 'polypeptide(L)'
;MALLLHGSSAVVLPSPSSSSSWVNPSSISKSAFNMDYRMNRDFRDFRMALKEEEKEEEKERKEKPPHIPLDQRWMFEESELGGPDIWNTTWYPKAADHVNTEKPWFVVDATDKILGRLASTIAVHIRGKNLATYTPSVDMGAFVIVVNAEKVAVSGKKRTQKLYRRHSGRPGGMKIETFDQLQQRIPERIIEHAVRAWQGIV
;
A
#
# COMPACT_ATOMS: atom_id res chain seq x y z
N MET A 1 2.66 -47.99 30.86
CA MET A 1 2.96 -47.76 32.28
C MET A 1 3.56 -46.37 32.42
N ALA A 2 2.82 -45.45 33.02
CA ALA A 2 3.24 -44.22 33.72
C ALA A 2 2.10 -43.19 33.61
N LEU A 3 1.16 -43.32 34.55
CA LEU A 3 0.23 -42.27 34.97
C LEU A 3 1.00 -41.04 35.43
N LEU A 4 0.48 -39.83 35.20
CA LEU A 4 0.54 -38.74 36.17
C LEU A 4 -0.58 -37.72 35.87
N LEU A 5 -1.65 -37.82 36.66
CA LEU A 5 -2.76 -36.88 36.84
C LEU A 5 -2.33 -35.77 37.79
N HIS A 6 -2.48 -34.49 37.44
CA HIS A 6 -2.65 -33.35 38.38
C HIS A 6 -3.29 -32.21 37.55
N GLY A 7 -4.32 -31.46 37.93
CA GLY A 7 -5.11 -31.34 39.15
C GLY A 7 -5.88 -30.02 39.01
N SER A 8 -7.21 -30.08 38.91
CA SER A 8 -8.09 -28.90 38.85
C SER A 8 -8.08 -28.15 40.19
N SER A 9 -7.65 -26.89 40.18
CA SER A 9 -7.94 -25.95 41.28
C SER A 9 -9.18 -25.13 40.92
N ALA A 10 -10.34 -25.60 41.37
CA ALA A 10 -11.55 -24.79 41.44
C ALA A 10 -11.38 -23.74 42.54
N VAL A 11 -11.38 -22.46 42.16
CA VAL A 11 -11.40 -21.35 43.11
C VAL A 11 -12.82 -21.20 43.65
N VAL A 12 -12.97 -21.46 44.95
CA VAL A 12 -14.22 -21.29 45.70
C VAL A 12 -14.47 -19.79 45.92
N LEU A 13 -15.62 -19.29 45.46
CA LEU A 13 -16.10 -17.94 45.78
C LEU A 13 -16.83 -17.96 47.14
N PRO A 14 -16.57 -17.01 48.06
CA PRO A 14 -17.35 -16.88 49.28
C PRO A 14 -18.68 -16.16 48.99
N SER A 15 -19.76 -16.69 49.57
CA SER A 15 -21.09 -16.08 49.58
C SER A 15 -21.18 -14.97 50.64
N PRO A 16 -21.86 -13.84 50.37
CA PRO A 16 -21.99 -12.77 51.35
C PRO A 16 -23.14 -13.06 52.31
N SER A 17 -22.81 -13.23 53.60
CA SER A 17 -23.78 -13.21 54.70
C SER A 17 -24.30 -11.79 54.92
N SER A 18 -25.62 -11.62 54.96
CA SER A 18 -26.26 -10.36 55.33
C SER A 18 -26.06 -10.08 56.82
N SER A 19 -25.52 -8.90 57.13
CA SER A 19 -25.77 -8.24 58.41
C SER A 19 -25.85 -6.74 58.17
N SER A 20 -27.06 -6.21 58.27
CA SER A 20 -27.35 -4.78 58.19
C SER A 20 -27.05 -4.15 59.55
N SER A 21 -25.94 -3.43 59.65
CA SER A 21 -25.76 -2.41 60.68
C SER A 21 -25.81 -1.04 60.00
N TRP A 22 -26.81 -0.25 60.37
CA TRP A 22 -26.94 1.14 59.94
C TRP A 22 -25.89 1.97 60.68
N VAL A 23 -24.90 2.47 59.95
CA VAL A 23 -23.95 3.48 60.45
C VAL A 23 -24.36 4.85 59.92
N ASN A 24 -24.56 5.80 60.83
CA ASN A 24 -24.94 7.18 60.54
C ASN A 24 -23.88 7.91 59.68
N PRO A 25 -24.26 8.66 58.64
CA PRO A 25 -23.33 9.35 57.76
C PRO A 25 -22.96 10.73 58.31
N SER A 26 -22.06 10.78 59.29
CA SER A 26 -21.51 12.07 59.75
C SER A 26 -20.04 11.99 60.16
N SER A 27 -19.20 11.42 59.30
CA SER A 27 -17.75 11.69 59.29
C SER A 27 -17.05 11.02 58.10
N ILE A 28 -17.28 11.52 56.89
CA ILE A 28 -16.41 11.16 55.76
C ILE A 28 -15.34 12.24 55.65
N SER A 29 -14.13 11.89 56.07
CA SER A 29 -12.94 12.74 55.91
C SER A 29 -12.57 12.85 54.43
N LYS A 30 -11.97 13.99 54.04
CA LYS A 30 -11.59 14.31 52.66
C LYS A 30 -10.56 13.35 52.03
N SER A 31 -10.04 12.36 52.76
CA SER A 31 -9.15 11.33 52.21
C SER A 31 -9.91 10.27 51.39
N ALA A 32 -11.18 9.99 51.69
CA ALA A 32 -11.99 9.02 50.95
C ALA A 32 -12.30 9.52 49.52
N PHE A 33 -12.49 10.83 49.36
CA PHE A 33 -12.82 11.44 48.06
C PHE A 33 -11.67 11.36 47.03
N ASN A 34 -10.42 11.31 47.50
CA ASN A 34 -9.24 11.13 46.63
C ASN A 34 -8.90 9.65 46.36
N MET A 35 -9.51 8.71 47.08
CA MET A 35 -9.29 7.27 46.89
C MET A 35 -10.33 6.66 45.92
N ASP A 36 -11.57 7.16 45.96
CA ASP A 36 -12.65 6.75 45.04
C ASP A 36 -12.42 7.18 43.59
N TYR A 37 -11.76 8.31 43.34
CA TYR A 37 -11.41 8.77 41.99
C TYR A 37 -10.26 7.98 41.36
N ARG A 38 -9.39 7.36 42.18
CA ARG A 38 -8.28 6.52 41.71
C ARG A 38 -8.81 5.16 41.27
N MET A 39 -9.68 4.54 42.07
CA MET A 39 -10.31 3.26 41.70
C MET A 39 -11.24 3.35 40.47
N ASN A 40 -11.97 4.45 40.28
CA ASN A 40 -12.83 4.61 39.10
C ASN A 40 -12.05 4.85 37.79
N ARG A 41 -10.82 5.37 37.87
CA ARG A 41 -9.92 5.49 36.72
C ARG A 41 -9.32 4.14 36.37
N ASP A 42 -8.83 3.42 37.39
CA ASP A 42 -8.24 2.09 37.24
C ASP A 42 -9.23 1.07 36.65
N PHE A 43 -10.51 1.09 37.05
CA PHE A 43 -11.55 0.23 36.46
C PHE A 43 -11.93 0.64 35.02
N ARG A 44 -11.88 1.93 34.68
CA ARG A 44 -12.12 2.40 33.31
C ARG A 44 -10.97 2.01 32.40
N ASP A 45 -9.74 2.23 32.86
CA ASP A 45 -8.52 1.91 32.15
C ASP A 45 -8.41 0.39 31.96
N PHE A 46 -8.77 -0.41 32.99
CA PHE A 46 -8.87 -1.87 32.89
C PHE A 46 -9.96 -2.35 31.92
N ARG A 47 -11.15 -1.72 31.92
CA ARG A 47 -12.22 -2.04 30.96
C ARG A 47 -11.87 -1.60 29.54
N MET A 48 -11.06 -0.56 29.38
CA MET A 48 -10.53 -0.13 28.08
C MET A 48 -9.44 -1.08 27.60
N ALA A 49 -8.53 -1.51 28.48
CA ALA A 49 -7.51 -2.51 28.19
C ALA A 49 -8.14 -3.85 27.81
N LEU A 50 -9.15 -4.34 28.55
CA LEU A 50 -9.90 -5.55 28.18
C LEU A 50 -10.63 -5.40 26.83
N LYS A 51 -11.15 -4.20 26.52
CA LYS A 51 -11.75 -3.92 25.21
C LYS A 51 -10.72 -3.84 24.09
N GLU A 52 -9.49 -3.45 24.41
CA GLU A 52 -8.37 -3.42 23.47
C GLU A 52 -7.86 -4.83 23.24
N GLU A 53 -7.67 -5.63 24.28
CA GLU A 53 -7.33 -7.06 24.23
C GLU A 53 -8.41 -7.86 23.48
N GLU A 54 -9.70 -7.71 23.81
CA GLU A 54 -10.79 -8.38 23.08
C GLU A 54 -10.85 -7.94 21.61
N LYS A 55 -10.56 -6.66 21.32
CA LYS A 55 -10.48 -6.17 19.93
C LYS A 55 -9.25 -6.67 19.20
N GLU A 56 -8.14 -6.88 19.91
CA GLU A 56 -6.89 -7.44 19.39
C GLU A 56 -7.06 -8.93 19.11
N GLU A 57 -7.65 -9.69 20.04
CA GLU A 57 -8.02 -11.09 19.89
C GLU A 57 -9.06 -11.29 18.78
N GLU A 58 -10.06 -10.41 18.65
CA GLU A 58 -11.04 -10.46 17.54
C GLU A 58 -10.41 -10.02 16.21
N LYS A 59 -9.37 -9.17 16.24
CA LYS A 59 -8.53 -8.83 15.08
C LYS A 59 -7.70 -10.02 14.63
N GLU A 60 -7.09 -10.74 15.58
CA GLU A 60 -6.32 -11.96 15.34
C GLU A 60 -7.22 -13.08 14.82
N ARG A 61 -8.42 -13.27 15.37
CA ARG A 61 -9.43 -14.21 14.82
C ARG A 61 -9.92 -13.85 13.42
N LYS A 62 -9.87 -12.57 13.05
CA LYS A 62 -10.15 -12.06 11.69
C LYS A 62 -8.85 -11.85 10.90
N GLU A 63 -7.77 -12.55 11.24
CA GLU A 63 -6.60 -12.61 10.38
C GLU A 63 -7.03 -13.09 9.00
N LYS A 64 -6.74 -12.25 8.01
CA LYS A 64 -7.08 -12.49 6.62
C LYS A 64 -6.40 -13.79 6.18
N PRO A 65 -7.01 -14.56 5.25
CA PRO A 65 -6.35 -15.73 4.70
C PRO A 65 -4.94 -15.37 4.21
N PRO A 66 -3.95 -16.28 4.35
CA PRO A 66 -2.56 -16.00 4.04
C PRO A 66 -2.44 -15.43 2.63
N HIS A 67 -1.65 -14.37 2.49
CA HIS A 67 -1.36 -13.81 1.17
C HIS A 67 -0.36 -14.72 0.46
N ILE A 68 -0.83 -15.35 -0.61
CA ILE A 68 -0.03 -16.26 -1.43
C ILE A 68 0.46 -15.50 -2.66
N PRO A 69 1.79 -15.44 -2.91
CA PRO A 69 2.33 -14.77 -4.08
C PRO A 69 1.98 -15.53 -5.37
N LEU A 70 1.85 -14.79 -6.47
CA LEU A 70 1.31 -15.29 -7.75
C LEU A 70 2.22 -16.30 -8.47
N ASP A 71 3.51 -16.33 -8.14
CA ASP A 71 4.54 -17.14 -8.81
C ASP A 71 4.47 -18.64 -8.49
N GLN A 72 3.77 -19.04 -7.41
CA GLN A 72 3.70 -20.42 -6.92
C GLN A 72 2.27 -20.94 -6.73
N ARG A 73 1.27 -20.21 -7.23
CA ARG A 73 -0.15 -20.50 -6.95
C ARG A 73 -0.70 -21.64 -7.81
N TRP A 74 -1.04 -22.78 -7.19
CA TRP A 74 -1.85 -23.84 -7.81
C TRP A 74 -3.33 -23.42 -7.92
N MET A 75 -4.15 -24.20 -8.62
CA MET A 75 -5.56 -23.90 -8.93
C MET A 75 -6.47 -23.67 -7.70
N PHE A 76 -6.08 -23.99 -6.47
CA PHE A 76 -6.66 -23.49 -5.21
C PHE A 76 -5.87 -24.12 -4.06
N GLU A 77 -5.87 -23.48 -2.90
CA GLU A 77 -5.43 -24.11 -1.65
C GLU A 77 -6.62 -24.47 -0.75
N GLU A 78 -6.42 -25.41 0.17
CA GLU A 78 -7.46 -25.81 1.12
C GLU A 78 -7.93 -24.67 2.01
N SER A 79 -7.06 -23.68 2.25
CA SER A 79 -7.37 -22.45 3.01
C SER A 79 -8.36 -21.52 2.28
N GLU A 80 -8.52 -21.67 0.96
CA GLU A 80 -9.45 -20.87 0.14
C GLU A 80 -10.81 -21.58 -0.04
N LEU A 81 -10.93 -22.87 0.36
CA LEU A 81 -12.17 -23.62 0.32
C LEU A 81 -13.15 -23.05 1.36
N GLY A 82 -14.23 -22.41 0.88
CA GLY A 82 -15.23 -21.73 1.72
C GLY A 82 -15.15 -20.21 1.72
N GLY A 83 -14.18 -19.64 0.99
CA GLY A 83 -14.07 -18.20 0.73
C GLY A 83 -15.01 -17.70 -0.39
N PRO A 84 -14.93 -16.41 -0.76
CA PRO A 84 -15.66 -15.86 -1.89
C PRO A 84 -15.22 -16.51 -3.22
N ASP A 85 -16.16 -16.59 -4.17
CA ASP A 85 -15.91 -17.18 -5.50
C ASP A 85 -15.02 -16.27 -6.37
N ILE A 86 -13.72 -16.57 -6.35
CA ILE A 86 -12.69 -15.91 -7.14
C ILE A 86 -12.46 -16.55 -8.51
N TRP A 87 -13.05 -17.72 -8.79
CA TRP A 87 -12.78 -18.50 -10.01
C TRP A 87 -13.77 -18.17 -11.13
N ASN A 88 -15.03 -17.90 -10.78
CA ASN A 88 -16.04 -17.48 -11.75
C ASN A 88 -16.13 -15.95 -11.91
N THR A 89 -15.32 -15.19 -11.18
CA THR A 89 -15.21 -13.73 -11.30
C THR A 89 -13.84 -13.34 -11.84
N THR A 90 -13.77 -12.20 -12.52
CA THR A 90 -12.48 -11.67 -13.01
C THR A 90 -11.59 -11.37 -11.83
N TRP A 91 -10.39 -11.94 -11.84
CA TRP A 91 -9.39 -11.68 -10.81
C TRP A 91 -9.07 -10.19 -10.70
N TYR A 92 -8.94 -9.71 -9.47
CA TYR A 92 -8.57 -8.33 -9.17
C TYR A 92 -7.41 -8.33 -8.14
N PRO A 93 -6.34 -7.55 -8.36
CA PRO A 93 -5.17 -7.53 -7.49
C PRO A 93 -5.54 -7.01 -6.10
N LYS A 94 -5.07 -7.70 -5.07
CA LYS A 94 -5.17 -7.29 -3.68
C LYS A 94 -4.01 -6.33 -3.35
N ALA A 95 -4.11 -5.66 -2.21
CA ALA A 95 -3.11 -4.67 -1.76
C ALA A 95 -1.68 -5.24 -1.66
N ALA A 96 -1.56 -6.53 -1.37
CA ALA A 96 -0.27 -7.19 -1.24
C ALA A 96 0.37 -7.54 -2.60
N ASP A 97 -0.40 -7.62 -3.70
CA ASP A 97 0.13 -7.96 -5.03
C ASP A 97 0.92 -6.80 -5.70
N HIS A 98 0.78 -5.57 -5.21
CA HIS A 98 1.35 -4.37 -5.86
C HIS A 98 2.14 -3.47 -4.91
N VAL A 99 2.82 -4.09 -3.94
CA VAL A 99 3.71 -3.38 -3.02
C VAL A 99 4.87 -2.77 -3.80
N ASN A 100 5.10 -1.47 -3.63
CA ASN A 100 6.11 -0.74 -4.40
C ASN A 100 7.54 -1.29 -4.23
N THR A 101 7.84 -1.95 -3.10
CA THR A 101 9.15 -2.54 -2.81
C THR A 101 9.48 -3.72 -3.71
N GLU A 102 8.47 -4.45 -4.18
CA GLU A 102 8.63 -5.70 -4.94
C GLU A 102 8.65 -5.47 -6.46
N LYS A 103 8.43 -4.23 -6.90
CA LYS A 103 8.39 -3.90 -8.33
C LYS A 103 9.78 -4.09 -8.98
N PRO A 104 9.84 -4.73 -10.15
CA PRO A 104 11.10 -4.90 -10.86
C PRO A 104 11.62 -3.55 -11.38
N TRP A 105 12.94 -3.47 -11.46
CA TRP A 105 13.66 -2.31 -12.00
C TRP A 105 14.30 -2.69 -13.32
N PHE A 106 14.08 -1.86 -14.34
CA PHE A 106 14.71 -1.99 -15.65
C PHE A 106 15.65 -0.82 -15.90
N VAL A 107 16.79 -1.11 -16.52
CA VAL A 107 17.72 -0.08 -17.01
C VAL A 107 17.73 -0.14 -18.53
N VAL A 108 17.53 1.02 -19.17
CA VAL A 108 17.43 1.13 -20.61
C VAL A 108 18.46 2.13 -21.12
N ASP A 109 19.36 1.66 -21.98
CA ASP A 109 20.29 2.51 -22.71
C ASP A 109 19.61 3.14 -23.93
N ALA A 110 19.54 4.47 -23.96
CA ALA A 110 18.92 5.24 -25.03
C ALA A 110 19.84 5.48 -26.25
N THR A 111 21.12 5.07 -26.19
CA THR A 111 22.09 5.27 -27.28
C THR A 111 21.60 4.65 -28.58
N ASP A 112 21.53 5.47 -29.64
CA ASP A 112 21.07 5.11 -30.99
C ASP A 112 19.65 4.51 -31.07
N LYS A 113 18.86 4.63 -29.99
CA LYS A 113 17.47 4.18 -29.98
C LYS A 113 16.55 5.25 -30.54
N ILE A 114 15.61 4.84 -31.39
CA ILE A 114 14.60 5.74 -31.94
C ILE A 114 13.62 6.14 -30.83
N LEU A 115 13.58 7.43 -30.48
CA LEU A 115 12.79 7.99 -29.37
C LEU A 115 11.36 7.45 -29.26
N GLY A 116 10.61 7.44 -30.37
CA GLY A 116 9.21 7.03 -30.36
C GLY A 116 9.01 5.55 -30.06
N ARG A 117 9.89 4.68 -30.59
CA ARG A 117 9.85 3.23 -30.35
C ARG A 117 10.27 2.92 -28.92
N LEU A 118 11.34 3.55 -28.47
CA LEU A 118 11.83 3.47 -27.10
C LEU A 118 10.74 3.86 -26.09
N ALA A 119 10.12 5.02 -26.26
CA ALA A 119 9.09 5.53 -25.36
C ALA A 119 7.85 4.62 -25.31
N SER A 120 7.46 4.02 -26.43
CA SER A 120 6.34 3.07 -26.48
C SER A 120 6.62 1.83 -25.63
N THR A 121 7.80 1.22 -25.78
CA THR A 121 8.20 0.06 -24.98
C THR A 121 8.30 0.39 -23.50
N ILE A 122 8.88 1.55 -23.16
CA ILE A 122 8.96 2.03 -21.77
C ILE A 122 7.56 2.19 -21.18
N ALA A 123 6.63 2.81 -21.91
CA ALA A 123 5.26 3.01 -21.43
C ALA A 123 4.51 1.69 -21.18
N VAL A 124 4.76 0.65 -21.98
CA VAL A 124 4.18 -0.69 -21.77
C VAL A 124 4.66 -1.31 -20.45
N HIS A 125 5.95 -1.21 -20.14
CA HIS A 125 6.54 -1.77 -18.92
C HIS A 125 6.16 -0.97 -17.67
N ILE A 126 6.16 0.36 -17.75
CA ILE A 126 5.69 1.22 -16.64
C ILE A 126 4.21 0.95 -16.35
N ARG A 127 3.42 0.62 -17.37
CA ARG A 127 2.00 0.32 -17.19
C ARG A 127 1.72 -1.14 -16.78
N GLY A 128 2.71 -2.02 -16.90
CA GLY A 128 2.55 -3.46 -16.63
C GLY A 128 1.69 -4.19 -17.67
N LYS A 129 1.48 -3.63 -18.87
CA LYS A 129 0.65 -4.25 -19.93
C LYS A 129 1.23 -5.56 -20.47
N ASN A 130 2.49 -5.83 -20.17
CA ASN A 130 3.19 -7.07 -20.49
C ASN A 130 2.93 -8.19 -19.46
N LEU A 131 2.32 -7.89 -18.31
CA LEU A 131 2.03 -8.85 -17.26
C LEU A 131 0.62 -9.45 -17.43
N ALA A 132 0.48 -10.74 -17.12
CA ALA A 132 -0.82 -11.41 -17.10
C ALA A 132 -1.75 -10.85 -16.01
N THR A 133 -1.18 -10.23 -14.98
CA THR A 133 -1.89 -9.60 -13.85
C THR A 133 -2.28 -8.15 -14.12
N TYR A 134 -2.15 -7.67 -15.36
CA TYR A 134 -2.45 -6.29 -15.74
C TYR A 134 -3.88 -5.90 -15.37
N THR A 135 -4.00 -4.85 -14.56
CA THR A 135 -5.29 -4.28 -14.17
C THR A 135 -5.27 -2.76 -14.41
N PRO A 136 -6.19 -2.19 -15.21
CA PRO A 136 -6.15 -0.76 -15.56
C PRO A 136 -6.26 0.20 -14.37
N SER A 137 -6.90 -0.19 -13.27
CA SER A 137 -7.09 0.64 -12.07
C SER A 137 -5.91 0.58 -11.09
N VAL A 138 -4.98 -0.36 -11.25
CA VAL A 138 -3.90 -0.63 -10.29
C VAL A 138 -2.54 -0.57 -10.98
N ASP A 139 -1.55 0.00 -10.30
CA ASP A 139 -0.18 0.07 -10.81
C ASP A 139 0.61 -1.22 -10.55
N MET A 140 0.48 -2.16 -11.48
CA MET A 140 1.22 -3.42 -11.52
C MET A 140 2.55 -3.30 -12.29
N GLY A 141 2.93 -2.10 -12.72
CA GLY A 141 4.07 -1.91 -13.60
C GLY A 141 5.43 -2.00 -12.93
N ALA A 142 6.44 -1.62 -13.69
CA ALA A 142 7.83 -1.65 -13.29
C ALA A 142 8.45 -0.25 -13.25
N PHE A 143 9.54 -0.10 -12.50
CA PHE A 143 10.38 1.09 -12.59
C PHE A 143 11.33 0.98 -13.77
N VAL A 144 11.52 2.09 -14.48
CA VAL A 144 12.41 2.16 -15.64
C VAL A 144 13.37 3.33 -15.46
N ILE A 145 14.65 3.03 -15.45
CA ILE A 145 15.75 3.99 -15.44
C ILE A 145 16.30 4.09 -16.85
N VAL A 146 16.39 5.30 -17.38
CA VAL A 146 16.94 5.55 -18.71
C VAL A 146 18.31 6.21 -18.59
N VAL A 147 19.31 5.64 -19.27
CA VAL A 147 20.68 6.16 -19.32
C VAL A 147 21.02 6.65 -20.73
N ASN A 148 22.02 7.53 -20.85
CA ASN A 148 22.46 8.14 -22.11
C ASN A 148 21.33 8.87 -22.88
N ALA A 149 20.46 9.59 -22.17
CA ALA A 149 19.33 10.30 -22.78
C ALA A 149 19.75 11.30 -23.88
N GLU A 150 20.96 11.88 -23.76
CA GLU A 150 21.55 12.77 -24.76
C GLU A 150 21.84 12.10 -26.11
N LYS A 151 21.97 10.77 -26.16
CA LYS A 151 22.33 10.00 -27.37
C LYS A 151 21.12 9.39 -28.07
N VAL A 152 19.91 9.80 -27.70
CA VAL A 152 18.69 9.30 -28.31
C VAL A 152 18.57 9.74 -29.77
N ALA A 153 18.20 8.82 -30.65
CA ALA A 153 18.10 9.05 -32.07
C ALA A 153 16.68 9.46 -32.50
N VAL A 154 16.60 10.31 -33.52
CA VAL A 154 15.36 10.68 -34.21
C VAL A 154 15.54 10.57 -35.72
N SER A 155 14.51 10.08 -36.42
CA SER A 155 14.58 9.86 -37.86
C SER A 155 14.34 11.13 -38.68
N GLY A 156 14.99 11.23 -39.85
CA GLY A 156 14.77 12.30 -40.83
C GLY A 156 15.17 13.69 -40.33
N LYS A 157 14.42 14.72 -40.76
CA LYS A 157 14.68 16.13 -40.40
C LYS A 157 14.10 16.56 -39.05
N LYS A 158 13.65 15.60 -38.23
CA LYS A 158 12.97 15.89 -36.95
C LYS A 158 13.88 16.59 -35.94
N ARG A 159 15.20 16.44 -36.06
CA ARG A 159 16.17 17.12 -35.19
C ARG A 159 16.05 18.66 -35.24
N THR A 160 15.72 19.21 -36.40
CA THR A 160 15.53 20.66 -36.58
C THR A 160 14.07 21.07 -36.69
N GLN A 161 13.21 20.19 -37.22
CA GLN A 161 11.80 20.50 -37.48
C GLN A 161 10.86 20.23 -36.30
N LYS A 162 11.21 19.32 -35.37
CA LYS A 162 10.34 19.02 -34.22
C LYS A 162 10.44 20.17 -33.21
N LEU A 163 9.29 20.77 -32.93
CA LEU A 163 9.15 21.90 -32.02
C LEU A 163 8.53 21.44 -30.69
N TYR A 164 9.21 21.71 -29.59
CA TYR A 164 8.68 21.59 -28.23
C TYR A 164 8.13 22.94 -27.80
N ARG A 165 6.86 22.97 -27.40
CA ARG A 165 6.15 24.19 -27.04
C ARG A 165 5.73 24.11 -25.58
N ARG A 166 5.82 25.23 -24.88
CA ARG A 166 5.27 25.40 -23.53
C ARG A 166 4.70 26.80 -23.39
N HIS A 167 3.69 26.94 -22.54
CA HIS A 167 3.01 28.20 -22.32
C HIS A 167 3.04 28.57 -20.84
N SER A 168 3.18 29.86 -20.54
CA SER A 168 3.16 30.35 -19.15
C SER A 168 1.77 30.67 -18.62
N GLY A 169 0.75 30.72 -19.47
CA GLY A 169 -0.62 31.11 -19.14
C GLY A 169 -0.96 32.57 -19.45
N ARG A 170 0.04 33.43 -19.66
CA ARG A 170 -0.16 34.87 -20.01
C ARG A 170 -0.18 35.09 -21.54
N PRO A 171 -0.86 36.14 -22.05
CA PRO A 171 -0.79 36.51 -23.46
C PRO A 171 0.66 36.71 -23.94
N GLY A 172 1.01 36.14 -25.10
CA GLY A 172 2.38 36.18 -25.64
C GLY A 172 3.39 35.27 -24.93
N GLY A 173 2.97 34.52 -23.90
CA GLY A 173 3.84 33.71 -23.05
C GLY A 173 4.27 32.36 -23.61
N MET A 174 4.26 32.19 -24.94
CA MET A 174 4.60 30.94 -25.62
C MET A 174 6.10 30.83 -25.84
N LYS A 175 6.69 29.72 -25.43
CA LYS A 175 8.10 29.39 -25.67
C LYS A 175 8.18 28.17 -26.55
N ILE A 176 9.02 28.24 -27.58
CA ILE A 176 9.22 27.20 -28.58
C ILE A 176 10.72 26.91 -28.63
N GLU A 177 11.08 25.62 -28.55
CA GLU A 177 12.46 25.14 -28.64
C GLU A 177 12.49 24.02 -29.70
N THR A 178 13.52 23.97 -30.54
CA THR A 178 13.72 22.82 -31.45
C THR A 178 14.22 21.61 -30.67
N PHE A 179 14.14 20.42 -31.27
CA PHE A 179 14.67 19.21 -30.65
C PHE A 179 16.16 19.33 -30.33
N ASP A 180 16.97 19.85 -31.24
CA ASP A 180 18.41 20.02 -31.02
C ASP A 180 18.73 21.00 -29.88
N GLN A 181 18.03 22.14 -29.83
CA GLN A 181 18.16 23.12 -28.73
C GLN A 181 17.78 22.51 -27.38
N LEU A 182 16.69 21.72 -27.35
CA LEU A 182 16.25 21.07 -26.13
C LEU A 182 17.23 19.98 -25.69
N GLN A 183 17.79 19.22 -26.63
CA GLN A 183 18.73 18.14 -26.38
C GLN A 183 20.05 18.65 -25.79
N GLN A 184 20.54 19.80 -26.24
CA GLN A 184 21.73 20.44 -25.69
C GLN A 184 21.48 21.04 -24.30
N ARG A 185 20.26 21.50 -24.03
CA ARG A 185 19.92 22.20 -22.79
C ARG A 185 19.51 21.26 -21.65
N ILE A 186 18.54 20.37 -21.90
CA ILE A 186 17.95 19.42 -20.93
C ILE A 186 17.48 18.17 -21.71
N PRO A 187 18.38 17.22 -22.02
CA PRO A 187 18.04 16.05 -22.84
C PRO A 187 17.02 15.12 -22.18
N GLU A 188 16.95 15.06 -20.84
CA GLU A 188 16.04 14.19 -20.09
C GLU A 188 14.57 14.47 -20.43
N ARG A 189 14.23 15.76 -20.57
CA ARG A 189 12.87 16.23 -20.86
C ARG A 189 12.34 15.68 -22.17
N ILE A 190 13.20 15.35 -23.13
CA ILE A 190 12.79 14.77 -24.42
C ILE A 190 12.15 13.40 -24.20
N ILE A 191 12.78 12.56 -23.38
CA ILE A 191 12.31 11.20 -23.09
C ILE A 191 11.10 11.26 -22.18
N GLU A 192 11.15 12.07 -21.11
CA GLU A 192 10.01 12.28 -20.21
C GLU A 192 8.76 12.72 -20.97
N HIS A 193 8.88 13.73 -21.83
CA HIS A 193 7.76 14.23 -22.61
C HIS A 193 7.23 13.18 -23.59
N ALA A 194 8.11 12.37 -24.20
CA ALA A 194 7.69 11.31 -25.10
C ALA A 194 6.93 10.20 -24.36
N VAL A 195 7.43 9.74 -23.21
CA VAL A 195 6.79 8.70 -22.39
C VAL A 195 5.46 9.19 -21.81
N ARG A 196 5.43 10.43 -21.31
CA ARG A 196 4.22 11.04 -20.75
C ARG A 196 3.08 11.11 -21.78
N ALA A 197 3.40 11.46 -23.02
CA ALA A 197 2.43 11.47 -24.12
C ALA A 197 1.81 10.08 -24.38
N TRP A 198 2.58 9.00 -24.23
CA TRP A 198 2.08 7.63 -24.37
C TRP A 198 1.16 7.18 -23.23
N GLN A 199 1.34 7.72 -22.03
CA GLN A 199 0.47 7.42 -20.89
C GLN A 199 -0.86 8.19 -20.94
N GLY A 200 -1.03 9.10 -21.91
CA GLY A 200 -2.22 9.96 -21.99
C GLY A 200 -2.28 11.03 -20.91
N ILE A 201 -1.15 11.26 -20.22
CA ILE A 201 -1.02 12.34 -19.23
C ILE A 201 -0.63 13.59 -20.04
N VAL A 202 -1.57 14.52 -20.21
CA VAL A 202 -1.34 15.78 -20.95
C VAL A 202 -0.88 16.87 -20.00
#